data_AF-A0A1E5MHZ2-F1
#
_entry.id   AF-A0A1E5MHZ2-F1
#
_cell.length_a   1.000
_cell.length_b   1.000
_cell.length_c   1.000
_cell.angle_alpha   90.00
_cell.angle_beta   90.00
_cell.angle_gamma   90.00
#
_symmetry.space_group_name_H-M   'P 1'
#
loop_
_entity.id
_entity.type
_entity.pdbx_description
1 polymer ?
#
loop_
_entity_poly.entity_id
_entity_poly.type
_entity_poly.pdbx_seq_one_letter_code
_entity_poly.pdbx_strand_id
1 'polypeptide(L)'
;MTTATRTAIVRIVLSVAVVLVVAVLLVPGLADRLRSGVVAGVGALRALGHGTLALGDGFVLAMGVTVGTALLPVLLAGASRASRPDAIRRRAVASGVIALLLAVAAALPAAYPGDRFRSVALAGLVGVGIGALADAAWHARARAAHASGQTRRVAWTLAAAYGLVVVLVATAGSPVDGGAYPTLVRAIAAGQRLGAPGWLGYDAVEFTANVLFFVPFGFFVLLLFGARAWWVGMLGGFVASCAIETVQALFLPARFASVDDVLANTSGAVLGVLVGIVVLGRARRS
;
A
#
# COMPACT_ATOMS: atom_id res chain seq x y z
N MET A 1 -23.91 15.46 14.28
CA MET A 1 -23.31 14.50 15.23
C MET A 1 -22.59 15.22 16.37
N THR A 2 -22.97 14.95 17.61
CA THR A 2 -22.39 15.58 18.82
C THR A 2 -21.04 14.93 19.21
N THR A 3 -20.30 15.55 20.13
CA THR A 3 -19.02 15.01 20.65
C THR A 3 -19.21 13.65 21.32
N ALA A 4 -20.28 13.49 22.08
CA ALA A 4 -20.62 12.24 22.77
C ALA A 4 -20.88 11.10 21.78
N THR A 5 -21.63 11.34 20.69
CA THR A 5 -21.91 10.32 19.67
C THR A 5 -20.64 9.84 18.97
N ARG A 6 -19.67 10.72 18.70
CA ARG A 6 -18.39 10.32 18.09
C ARG A 6 -17.55 9.49 19.06
N THR A 7 -17.39 9.93 20.30
CA THR A 7 -16.65 9.16 21.32
C THR A 7 -17.27 7.78 21.55
N ALA A 8 -18.60 7.69 21.54
CA ALA A 8 -19.32 6.42 21.63
C ALA A 8 -19.00 5.50 20.45
N ILE A 9 -19.07 6.00 19.21
CA ILE A 9 -18.72 5.22 18.00
C ILE A 9 -17.28 4.72 18.07
N VAL A 10 -16.35 5.52 18.58
CA VAL A 10 -14.93 5.16 18.67
C VAL A 10 -14.70 4.05 19.67
N ARG A 11 -15.33 4.16 20.84
CA ARG A 11 -15.32 3.08 21.82
C ARG A 11 -15.94 1.84 21.23
N ILE A 12 -17.03 1.95 20.47
CA ILE A 12 -17.63 0.82 19.76
C ILE A 12 -16.65 0.23 18.74
N VAL A 13 -16.02 1.02 17.87
CA VAL A 13 -15.07 0.51 16.87
C VAL A 13 -13.84 -0.12 17.53
N LEU A 14 -13.26 0.50 18.55
CA LEU A 14 -12.14 -0.06 19.31
C LEU A 14 -12.56 -1.34 20.03
N SER A 15 -13.74 -1.36 20.66
CA SER A 15 -14.28 -2.55 21.29
C SER A 15 -14.55 -3.64 20.27
N VAL A 16 -15.09 -3.34 19.09
CA VAL A 16 -15.30 -4.30 18.00
C VAL A 16 -13.97 -4.82 17.48
N ALA A 17 -12.96 -3.97 17.32
CA ALA A 17 -11.61 -4.39 16.94
C ALA A 17 -11.03 -5.34 18.00
N VAL A 18 -11.09 -4.97 19.29
CA VAL A 18 -10.66 -5.84 20.39
C VAL A 18 -11.45 -7.15 20.40
N VAL A 19 -12.77 -7.11 20.22
CA VAL A 19 -13.63 -8.29 20.16
C VAL A 19 -13.26 -9.18 18.97
N LEU A 20 -12.97 -8.62 17.79
CA LEU A 20 -12.51 -9.38 16.63
C LEU A 20 -11.16 -10.04 16.90
N VAL A 21 -10.23 -9.34 17.54
CA VAL A 21 -8.94 -9.90 17.94
C VAL A 21 -9.12 -11.03 18.95
N VAL A 22 -9.95 -10.80 19.97
CA VAL A 22 -10.27 -11.79 20.99
C VAL A 22 -11.00 -12.99 20.36
N ALA A 23 -11.90 -12.78 19.41
CA ALA A 23 -12.58 -13.86 18.70
C ALA A 23 -11.60 -14.70 17.87
N VAL A 24 -10.68 -14.05 17.17
CA VAL A 24 -9.61 -14.74 16.41
C VAL A 24 -8.68 -15.54 17.33
N LEU A 25 -8.47 -15.08 18.57
CA LEU A 25 -7.64 -15.76 19.57
C LEU A 25 -8.35 -16.89 20.29
N LEU A 26 -9.62 -16.69 20.67
CA LEU A 26 -10.37 -17.61 21.53
C LEU A 26 -11.09 -18.70 20.73
N VAL A 27 -11.37 -18.49 19.44
CA VAL A 27 -12.03 -19.48 18.59
C VAL A 27 -10.95 -20.33 17.91
N PRO A 28 -10.76 -21.59 18.32
CA PRO A 28 -9.73 -22.45 17.74
C PRO A 28 -9.95 -22.61 16.22
N GLY A 29 -8.91 -22.35 15.45
CA GLY A 29 -8.91 -22.48 13.99
C GLY A 29 -9.68 -21.39 13.22
N LEU A 30 -10.21 -20.33 13.87
CA LEU A 30 -10.85 -19.22 13.15
C LEU A 30 -9.85 -18.47 12.25
N ALA A 31 -8.65 -18.20 12.76
CA ALA A 31 -7.58 -17.57 12.00
C ALA A 31 -7.21 -18.38 10.74
N ASP A 32 -7.12 -19.70 10.88
CA ASP A 32 -6.75 -20.59 9.77
C ASP A 32 -7.89 -20.71 8.75
N ARG A 33 -9.15 -20.70 9.19
CA ARG A 33 -10.31 -20.64 8.28
C ARG A 33 -10.37 -19.34 7.50
N LEU A 34 -10.16 -18.19 8.15
CA LEU A 34 -10.11 -16.89 7.47
C LEU A 34 -8.98 -16.84 6.44
N ARG A 35 -7.79 -17.30 6.82
CA ARG A 35 -6.64 -17.43 5.93
C ARG A 35 -6.96 -18.29 4.72
N SER A 36 -7.49 -19.48 4.96
CA SER A 36 -7.82 -20.45 3.91
C SER A 36 -8.89 -19.90 2.97
N GLY A 37 -9.89 -19.18 3.50
CA GLY A 37 -10.92 -18.53 2.69
C GLY A 37 -10.35 -17.44 1.78
N VAL A 38 -9.44 -16.59 2.28
CA VAL A 38 -8.77 -15.56 1.46
C VAL A 38 -7.94 -16.21 0.35
N VAL A 39 -7.13 -17.22 0.68
CA VAL A 39 -6.30 -17.92 -0.30
C VAL A 39 -7.17 -18.64 -1.34
N ALA A 40 -8.25 -19.31 -0.93
CA ALA A 40 -9.18 -19.97 -1.84
C ALA A 40 -9.87 -18.97 -2.78
N GLY A 41 -10.30 -17.81 -2.26
CA GLY A 41 -10.91 -16.75 -3.06
C GLY A 41 -9.95 -16.21 -4.12
N VAL A 42 -8.69 -15.94 -3.75
CA VAL A 42 -7.67 -15.51 -4.71
C VAL A 42 -7.31 -16.62 -5.68
N GLY A 43 -7.22 -17.87 -5.23
CA GLY A 43 -7.01 -19.03 -6.10
C GLY A 43 -8.10 -19.18 -7.16
N ALA A 44 -9.36 -18.93 -6.80
CA ALA A 44 -10.46 -18.89 -7.76
C ALA A 44 -10.30 -17.76 -8.79
N LEU A 45 -9.85 -16.57 -8.36
CA LEU A 45 -9.55 -15.47 -9.27
C LEU A 45 -8.38 -15.79 -10.21
N ARG A 46 -7.32 -16.45 -9.72
CA ARG A 46 -6.20 -16.91 -10.57
C ARG A 46 -6.68 -17.89 -11.65
N ALA A 47 -7.59 -18.80 -11.29
CA ALA A 47 -8.17 -19.78 -12.21
C ALA A 47 -9.03 -19.11 -13.30
N LEU A 48 -9.76 -18.04 -12.96
CA LEU A 48 -10.56 -17.26 -13.92
C LEU A 48 -9.70 -16.33 -14.79
N GLY A 49 -8.57 -15.83 -14.27
CA GLY A 49 -7.73 -14.82 -14.91
C GLY A 49 -6.69 -15.35 -15.89
N HIS A 50 -6.75 -16.62 -16.31
CA HIS A 50 -5.76 -17.22 -17.23
C HIS A 50 -4.28 -17.03 -16.83
N GLY A 51 -3.99 -16.92 -15.52
CA GLY A 51 -2.62 -16.75 -15.02
C GLY A 51 -2.12 -15.30 -14.90
N THR A 52 -2.96 -14.28 -15.08
CA THR A 52 -2.56 -12.86 -14.94
C THR A 52 -2.40 -12.38 -13.49
N LEU A 53 -2.78 -13.22 -12.51
CA LEU A 53 -2.57 -13.02 -11.06
C LEU A 53 -1.58 -14.09 -10.59
N ALA A 54 -0.36 -13.69 -10.28
CA ALA A 54 0.77 -14.57 -9.96
C ALA A 54 1.28 -14.40 -8.52
N LEU A 55 0.92 -13.33 -7.79
CA LEU A 55 1.39 -13.10 -6.42
C LEU A 55 1.23 -14.32 -5.51
N GLY A 56 2.31 -14.74 -4.84
CA GLY A 56 2.28 -15.86 -3.90
C GLY A 56 1.36 -15.66 -2.69
N ASP A 57 0.79 -16.76 -2.18
CA ASP A 57 -0.22 -16.75 -1.11
C ASP A 57 0.26 -16.07 0.18
N GLY A 58 1.52 -16.27 0.55
CA GLY A 58 2.12 -15.60 1.70
C GLY A 58 2.10 -14.07 1.57
N PHE A 59 2.37 -13.56 0.36
CA PHE A 59 2.36 -12.14 0.08
C PHE A 59 0.95 -11.58 0.02
N VAL A 60 0.01 -12.30 -0.58
CA VAL A 60 -1.44 -11.97 -0.57
C VAL A 60 -1.95 -11.80 0.87
N LEU A 61 -1.58 -12.71 1.77
CA LEU A 61 -1.94 -12.60 3.18
C LEU A 61 -1.28 -11.40 3.86
N ALA A 62 -0.02 -11.10 3.54
CA ALA A 62 0.67 -9.91 4.03
C ALA A 62 0.01 -8.61 3.53
N MET A 63 -0.45 -8.57 2.28
CA MET A 63 -1.26 -7.46 1.75
C MET A 63 -2.58 -7.32 2.50
N GLY A 64 -3.27 -8.44 2.80
CA GLY A 64 -4.48 -8.43 3.64
C GLY A 64 -4.25 -7.81 5.02
N VAL A 65 -3.15 -8.18 5.70
CA VAL A 65 -2.74 -7.57 6.97
C VAL A 65 -2.43 -6.07 6.80
N THR A 66 -1.73 -5.71 5.74
CA THR A 66 -1.37 -4.31 5.41
C THR A 66 -2.63 -3.46 5.23
N VAL A 67 -3.59 -3.92 4.44
CA VAL A 67 -4.88 -3.23 4.21
C VAL A 67 -5.67 -3.10 5.50
N GLY A 68 -5.80 -4.18 6.27
CA GLY A 68 -6.53 -4.16 7.54
C GLY A 68 -5.94 -3.18 8.56
N THR A 69 -4.62 -3.16 8.70
CA THR A 69 -3.92 -2.28 9.64
C THR A 69 -3.84 -0.82 9.16
N ALA A 70 -3.89 -0.56 7.85
CA ALA A 70 -3.97 0.80 7.29
C ALA A 70 -5.27 1.53 7.67
N LEU A 71 -6.33 0.80 8.03
CA LEU A 71 -7.57 1.40 8.52
C LEU A 71 -7.42 1.94 9.95
N LEU A 72 -6.51 1.40 10.78
CA LEU A 72 -6.41 1.76 12.19
C LEU A 72 -6.16 3.26 12.42
N PRO A 73 -5.14 3.92 11.81
CA PRO A 73 -4.92 5.34 12.02
C PRO A 73 -6.11 6.19 11.56
N VAL A 74 -6.77 5.80 10.46
CA VAL A 74 -7.91 6.52 9.87
C VAL A 74 -9.15 6.41 10.76
N LEU A 75 -9.42 5.23 11.32
CA LEU A 75 -10.51 5.01 12.27
C LEU A 75 -10.29 5.80 13.56
N LEU A 76 -9.07 5.77 14.11
CA LEU A 76 -8.67 6.61 15.23
C LEU A 76 -8.72 8.10 14.88
N ALA A 77 -8.55 8.48 13.61
CA ALA A 77 -8.65 9.87 13.19
C ALA A 77 -10.10 10.34 13.19
N GLY A 78 -11.03 9.55 12.64
CA GLY A 78 -12.47 9.81 12.72
C GLY A 78 -12.97 9.98 14.15
N ALA A 79 -12.28 9.35 15.10
CA ALA A 79 -12.51 9.51 16.53
C ALA A 79 -12.20 10.88 17.11
N SER A 80 -11.14 11.50 16.59
CA SER A 80 -10.45 12.60 17.23
C SER A 80 -10.62 13.87 16.40
N ARG A 81 -10.93 15.00 17.04
CA ARG A 81 -11.09 16.28 16.31
C ARG A 81 -9.76 16.98 16.02
N ALA A 82 -8.64 16.41 16.45
CA ALA A 82 -7.35 17.04 16.35
C ALA A 82 -6.68 16.72 15.01
N SER A 83 -6.69 17.72 14.12
CA SER A 83 -5.94 17.74 12.86
C SER A 83 -4.46 18.16 13.04
N ARG A 84 -3.98 18.14 14.29
CA ARG A 84 -2.63 18.57 14.65
C ARG A 84 -1.61 17.47 14.36
N PRO A 85 -0.36 17.81 13.98
CA PRO A 85 0.69 16.82 13.73
C PRO A 85 0.89 15.85 14.88
N ASP A 86 0.85 16.32 16.13
CA ASP A 86 1.00 15.47 17.31
C ASP A 86 -0.13 14.45 17.47
N ALA A 87 -1.34 14.80 17.02
CA ALA A 87 -2.47 13.88 17.05
C ALA A 87 -2.31 12.77 16.00
N ILE A 88 -1.84 13.10 14.79
CA ILE A 88 -1.51 12.11 13.75
C ILE A 88 -0.43 11.16 14.27
N ARG A 89 0.66 11.69 14.86
CA ARG A 89 1.74 10.87 15.43
C ARG A 89 1.24 9.95 16.53
N ARG A 90 0.42 10.45 17.46
CA ARG A 90 -0.16 9.63 18.55
C ARG A 90 -1.03 8.50 18.01
N ARG A 91 -1.86 8.76 16.99
CA ARG A 91 -2.69 7.72 16.35
C ARG A 91 -1.86 6.67 15.64
N ALA A 92 -0.80 7.08 14.93
CA ALA A 92 0.14 6.17 14.30
C ALA A 92 0.83 5.27 15.33
N VAL A 93 1.33 5.83 16.43
CA VAL A 93 1.96 5.06 17.52
C VAL A 93 0.97 4.08 18.14
N ALA A 94 -0.25 4.53 18.48
CA ALA A 94 -1.29 3.66 19.04
C ALA A 94 -1.64 2.51 18.09
N SER A 95 -1.78 2.81 16.79
CA SER A 95 -2.03 1.79 15.75
C SER A 95 -0.87 0.81 15.61
N GLY A 96 0.37 1.30 15.72
CA GLY A 96 1.57 0.46 15.71
C GLY A 96 1.63 -0.49 16.89
N VAL A 97 1.30 -0.02 18.10
CA VAL A 97 1.18 -0.89 19.29
C VAL A 97 0.11 -1.95 19.07
N ILE A 98 -1.08 -1.58 18.56
CA ILE A 98 -2.14 -2.54 18.25
C ILE A 98 -1.67 -3.56 17.21
N ALA A 99 -0.99 -3.13 16.13
CA ALA A 99 -0.46 -4.02 15.09
C ALA A 99 0.60 -5.01 15.65
N LEU A 100 1.44 -4.57 16.59
CA LEU A 100 2.41 -5.44 17.24
C LEU A 100 1.75 -6.45 18.19
N LEU A 101 0.75 -6.02 18.96
CA LEU A 101 -0.04 -6.93 19.81
C LEU A 101 -0.78 -7.98 18.98
N LEU A 102 -1.35 -7.57 17.84
CA LEU A 102 -1.93 -8.46 16.84
C LEU A 102 -0.91 -9.46 16.29
N ALA A 103 0.32 -9.02 16.02
CA ALA A 103 1.39 -9.90 15.54
C ALA A 103 1.79 -10.92 16.60
N VAL A 104 1.90 -10.53 17.87
CA VAL A 104 2.14 -11.46 19.00
C VAL A 104 0.99 -12.47 19.11
N ALA A 105 -0.24 -11.97 19.15
CA ALA A 105 -1.45 -12.80 19.21
C ALA A 105 -1.51 -13.85 18.08
N ALA A 106 -1.22 -13.43 16.84
CA ALA A 106 -1.19 -14.33 15.69
C ALA A 106 -0.05 -15.36 15.77
N ALA A 107 1.07 -15.02 16.42
CA ALA A 107 2.23 -15.88 16.55
C ALA A 107 2.08 -16.97 17.62
N LEU A 108 1.39 -16.69 18.73
CA LEU A 108 1.24 -17.62 19.86
C LEU A 108 0.76 -19.03 19.48
N PRO A 109 -0.27 -19.22 18.63
CA PRO A 109 -0.75 -20.56 18.27
C PRO A 109 0.01 -21.21 17.10
N ALA A 110 1.05 -20.56 16.55
CA ALA A 110 1.69 -21.02 15.33
C ALA A 110 2.83 -22.02 15.58
N ALA A 111 2.96 -23.01 14.68
CA ALA A 111 4.09 -23.94 14.68
C ALA A 111 5.45 -23.24 14.61
N TYR A 112 5.52 -22.11 13.91
CA TYR A 112 6.71 -21.25 13.78
C TYR A 112 6.38 -19.83 14.27
N PRO A 113 6.41 -19.59 15.59
CA PRO A 113 5.92 -18.33 16.17
C PRO A 113 6.79 -17.14 15.78
N GLY A 114 8.12 -17.30 15.73
CA GLY A 114 9.05 -16.23 15.34
C GLY A 114 8.81 -15.71 13.92
N ASP A 115 8.66 -16.63 12.96
CA ASP A 115 8.44 -16.26 11.55
C ASP A 115 7.07 -15.63 11.34
N ARG A 116 6.05 -16.15 12.03
CA ARG A 116 4.71 -15.57 11.96
C ARG A 116 4.67 -14.18 12.59
N PHE A 117 5.33 -13.98 13.72
CA PHE A 117 5.45 -12.66 14.35
C PHE A 117 6.09 -11.66 13.38
N ARG A 118 7.28 -11.96 12.83
CA ARG A 118 7.99 -11.07 11.90
C ARG A 118 7.15 -10.76 10.66
N SER A 119 6.48 -11.77 10.11
CA SER A 119 5.61 -11.64 8.93
C SER A 119 4.44 -10.70 9.16
N VAL A 120 3.70 -10.89 10.26
CA VAL A 120 2.52 -10.09 10.59
C VAL A 120 2.93 -8.70 11.08
N ALA A 121 4.01 -8.60 11.85
CA ALA A 121 4.53 -7.32 12.35
C ALA A 121 4.99 -6.42 11.21
N LEU A 122 5.78 -6.93 10.25
CA LEU A 122 6.24 -6.12 9.13
C LEU A 122 5.06 -5.62 8.29
N ALA A 123 4.16 -6.51 7.87
CA ALA A 123 2.98 -6.15 7.10
C ALA A 123 2.08 -5.14 7.86
N GLY A 124 1.89 -5.37 9.17
CA GLY A 124 1.09 -4.50 10.04
C GLY A 124 1.69 -3.11 10.18
N LEU A 125 3.00 -2.99 10.35
CA LEU A 125 3.69 -1.70 10.47
C LEU A 125 3.68 -0.92 9.14
N VAL A 126 3.85 -1.61 8.00
CA VAL A 126 3.70 -1.01 6.68
C VAL A 126 2.27 -0.46 6.51
N GLY A 127 1.26 -1.25 6.86
CA GLY A 127 -0.13 -0.81 6.82
C GLY A 127 -0.39 0.42 7.70
N VAL A 128 0.08 0.41 8.95
CA VAL A 128 0.01 1.57 9.85
C VAL A 128 0.67 2.81 9.23
N GLY A 129 1.82 2.66 8.56
CA GLY A 129 2.49 3.75 7.85
C GLY A 129 1.63 4.35 6.73
N ILE A 130 1.04 3.50 5.88
CA ILE A 130 0.13 3.91 4.80
C ILE A 130 -1.12 4.59 5.39
N GLY A 131 -1.70 4.02 6.44
CA GLY A 131 -2.87 4.59 7.12
C GLY A 131 -2.58 5.95 7.75
N ALA A 132 -1.41 6.11 8.36
CA ALA A 132 -0.99 7.39 8.92
C ALA A 132 -0.74 8.44 7.84
N LEU A 133 -0.22 8.03 6.68
CA LEU A 133 -0.10 8.89 5.51
C LEU A 133 -1.48 9.33 4.98
N ALA A 134 -2.43 8.40 4.87
CA ALA A 134 -3.80 8.70 4.46
C ALA A 134 -4.51 9.66 5.42
N ASP A 135 -4.37 9.44 6.73
CA ASP A 135 -4.86 10.34 7.78
C ASP A 135 -4.22 11.74 7.67
N ALA A 136 -2.90 11.81 7.47
CA ALA A 136 -2.22 13.07 7.25
C ALA A 136 -2.70 13.79 5.98
N ALA A 137 -2.88 13.06 4.88
CA ALA A 137 -3.39 13.59 3.61
C ALA A 137 -4.82 14.13 3.77
N TRP A 138 -5.70 13.40 4.45
CA TRP A 138 -7.07 13.82 4.72
C TRP A 138 -7.13 15.18 5.43
N HIS A 139 -6.25 15.41 6.39
CA HIS A 139 -6.15 16.67 7.14
C HIS A 139 -5.36 17.77 6.42
N ALA A 140 -4.55 17.41 5.42
CA ALA A 140 -3.81 18.33 4.59
C ALA A 140 -4.64 18.82 3.39
N ARG A 141 -5.57 18.02 2.88
CA ARG A 141 -6.32 18.28 1.62
C ARG A 141 -7.05 19.63 1.59
N ALA A 142 -7.66 20.04 2.70
CA ALA A 142 -8.40 21.30 2.77
C ALA A 142 -7.48 22.53 2.68
N ARG A 143 -6.21 22.35 3.06
CA ARG A 143 -5.17 23.39 3.05
C ARG A 143 -4.31 23.33 1.80
N ALA A 144 -4.26 22.19 1.13
CA ALA A 144 -3.45 21.98 -0.06
C ALA A 144 -3.89 22.93 -1.19
N ALA A 145 -2.97 23.83 -1.55
CA ALA A 145 -3.09 24.84 -2.59
C ALA A 145 -3.08 24.27 -4.00
N HIS A 146 -3.38 25.12 -4.99
CA HIS A 146 -2.74 25.00 -6.30
C HIS A 146 -1.26 25.36 -6.19
N ALA A 147 -0.40 24.62 -6.89
CA ALA A 147 1.02 24.94 -7.01
C ALA A 147 1.21 26.33 -7.64
N SER A 148 2.25 27.07 -7.23
CA SER A 148 2.60 28.35 -7.87
C SER A 148 2.97 28.14 -9.35
N GLY A 149 2.95 29.20 -10.16
CA GLY A 149 3.30 29.10 -11.59
C GLY A 149 4.71 28.52 -11.83
N GLN A 150 5.69 28.90 -11.01
CA GLN A 150 7.06 28.37 -11.07
C GLN A 150 7.12 26.91 -10.63
N THR A 151 6.44 26.54 -9.54
CA THR A 151 6.34 25.14 -9.08
C THR A 151 5.71 24.26 -10.16
N ARG A 152 4.70 24.76 -10.88
CA ARG A 152 4.03 24.02 -11.95
C ARG A 152 4.95 23.80 -13.16
N ARG A 153 5.78 24.79 -13.54
CA ARG A 153 6.77 24.63 -14.62
C ARG A 153 7.83 23.58 -14.29
N VAL A 154 8.36 23.62 -13.06
CA VAL A 154 9.31 22.59 -12.58
C VAL A 154 8.63 21.22 -12.53
N ALA A 155 7.40 21.14 -12.01
CA ALA A 155 6.64 19.89 -11.98
C ALA A 155 6.40 19.32 -13.39
N TRP A 156 6.09 20.15 -14.39
CA TRP A 156 5.97 19.70 -15.78
C TRP A 156 7.29 19.16 -16.33
N THR A 157 8.40 19.83 -16.06
CA THR A 157 9.72 19.40 -16.54
C THR A 157 10.11 18.05 -15.94
N LEU A 158 9.94 17.91 -14.62
CA LEU A 158 10.20 16.65 -13.93
C LEU A 158 9.22 15.55 -14.35
N ALA A 159 7.94 15.88 -14.54
CA ALA A 159 6.93 14.94 -15.02
C ALA A 159 7.22 14.46 -16.45
N ALA A 160 7.72 15.34 -17.32
CA ALA A 160 8.10 14.98 -18.69
C ALA A 160 9.35 14.09 -18.69
N ALA A 161 10.38 14.44 -17.91
CA ALA A 161 11.58 13.61 -17.75
C ALA A 161 11.23 12.23 -17.17
N TYR A 162 10.40 12.18 -16.13
CA TYR A 162 9.91 10.94 -15.55
C TYR A 162 9.02 10.16 -16.54
N GLY A 163 8.13 10.83 -17.28
CA GLY A 163 7.30 10.21 -18.31
C GLY A 163 8.14 9.56 -19.41
N LEU A 164 9.25 10.19 -19.80
CA LEU A 164 10.21 9.58 -20.72
C LEU A 164 10.84 8.31 -20.12
N VAL A 165 11.24 8.33 -18.84
CA VAL A 165 11.74 7.14 -18.15
C VAL A 165 10.69 6.04 -18.14
N VAL A 166 9.43 6.34 -17.83
CA VAL A 166 8.32 5.38 -17.86
C VAL A 166 8.16 4.77 -19.25
N VAL A 167 8.16 5.58 -20.31
CA VAL A 167 8.03 5.07 -21.68
C VAL A 167 9.20 4.17 -22.04
N LEU A 168 10.44 4.57 -21.74
CA LEU A 168 11.64 3.78 -22.02
C LEU A 168 11.61 2.43 -21.28
N VAL A 169 11.19 2.44 -20.02
CA VAL A 169 11.06 1.23 -19.20
C VAL A 169 9.92 0.33 -19.70
N ALA A 170 8.76 0.92 -19.99
CA ALA A 170 7.57 0.20 -20.42
C ALA A 170 7.72 -0.43 -21.80
N THR A 171 8.49 0.21 -22.69
CA THR A 171 8.74 -0.26 -24.06
C THR A 171 10.05 -1.06 -24.19
N ALA A 172 10.78 -1.28 -23.10
CA ALA A 172 11.95 -2.12 -23.10
C ALA A 172 11.59 -3.56 -23.48
N GLY A 173 12.26 -4.10 -24.50
CA GLY A 173 12.02 -5.42 -25.08
C GLY A 173 12.20 -6.58 -24.10
N SER A 174 12.98 -6.39 -23.04
CA SER A 174 13.18 -7.35 -21.95
C SER A 174 12.65 -6.77 -20.63
N PRO A 175 12.27 -7.64 -19.66
CA PRO A 175 12.07 -7.23 -18.28
C PRO A 175 13.29 -6.46 -17.75
N VAL A 176 13.06 -5.40 -16.99
CA VAL A 176 14.10 -4.49 -16.47
C VAL A 176 15.11 -5.20 -15.58
N ASP A 177 14.64 -6.26 -14.94
CA ASP A 177 15.34 -7.12 -14.00
C ASP A 177 15.91 -8.39 -14.64
N GLY A 178 15.73 -8.63 -15.95
CA GLY A 178 16.23 -9.87 -16.59
C GLY A 178 17.72 -10.14 -16.36
N GLY A 179 18.55 -9.08 -16.32
CA GLY A 179 19.97 -9.19 -15.96
C GLY A 179 20.26 -9.21 -14.45
N ALA A 180 19.35 -8.67 -13.63
CA ALA A 180 19.49 -8.57 -12.17
C ALA A 180 18.87 -9.76 -11.42
N TYR A 181 18.02 -10.55 -12.06
CA TYR A 181 17.22 -11.62 -11.48
C TYR A 181 18.04 -12.57 -10.59
N PRO A 182 19.17 -13.16 -11.05
CA PRO A 182 19.94 -14.08 -10.21
C PRO A 182 20.50 -13.40 -8.95
N THR A 183 20.85 -12.13 -9.04
CA THR A 183 21.36 -11.34 -7.91
C THR A 183 20.26 -10.98 -6.93
N LEU A 184 19.07 -10.61 -7.43
CA LEU A 184 17.89 -10.33 -6.61
C LEU A 184 17.48 -11.57 -5.82
N VAL A 185 17.38 -12.73 -6.47
CA VAL A 185 17.03 -14.00 -5.80
C VAL A 185 18.05 -14.34 -4.71
N ARG A 186 19.35 -14.18 -4.97
CA ARG A 186 20.39 -14.39 -3.95
C ARG A 186 20.28 -13.41 -2.77
N ALA A 187 20.01 -12.13 -3.05
CA ALA A 187 19.85 -11.11 -2.03
C ALA A 187 18.60 -11.36 -1.16
N ILE A 188 17.48 -11.72 -1.78
CA ILE A 188 16.24 -12.11 -1.09
C ILE A 188 16.49 -13.32 -0.19
N ALA A 189 17.12 -14.37 -0.72
CA ALA A 189 17.45 -15.55 0.08
C ALA A 189 18.38 -15.22 1.25
N ALA A 190 19.33 -14.29 1.07
CA ALA A 190 20.18 -13.81 2.15
C ALA A 190 19.38 -13.05 3.22
N GLY A 191 18.46 -12.16 2.81
CA GLY A 191 17.57 -11.45 3.72
C GLY A 191 16.68 -12.40 4.53
N GLN A 192 16.13 -13.43 3.89
CA GLN A 192 15.30 -14.45 4.54
C GLN A 192 16.11 -15.25 5.58
N ARG A 193 17.38 -15.58 5.29
CA ARG A 193 18.30 -16.18 6.29
C ARG A 193 18.57 -15.27 7.48
N LEU A 194 18.49 -13.94 7.30
CA LEU A 194 18.64 -12.95 8.36
C LEU A 194 17.32 -12.63 9.09
N GLY A 195 16.22 -13.31 8.74
CA GLY A 195 14.92 -13.18 9.40
C GLY A 195 13.91 -12.29 8.67
N ALA A 196 14.14 -11.93 7.41
CA ALA A 196 13.07 -11.35 6.59
C ALA A 196 11.91 -12.35 6.44
N PRO A 197 10.65 -11.86 6.33
CA PRO A 197 9.50 -12.76 6.21
C PRO A 197 9.59 -13.67 4.98
N GLY A 198 9.14 -14.92 5.12
CA GLY A 198 9.17 -15.90 4.03
C GLY A 198 8.28 -15.52 2.83
N TRP A 199 7.32 -14.62 3.02
CA TRP A 199 6.52 -14.06 1.92
C TRP A 199 7.24 -12.98 1.11
N LEU A 200 8.36 -12.45 1.60
CA LEU A 200 9.18 -11.46 0.88
C LEU A 200 10.04 -12.20 -0.15
N GLY A 201 9.38 -12.73 -1.17
CA GLY A 201 9.98 -13.37 -2.34
C GLY A 201 10.23 -12.39 -3.48
N TYR A 202 10.54 -12.95 -4.66
CA TYR A 202 10.77 -12.16 -5.87
C TYR A 202 9.53 -11.34 -6.26
N ASP A 203 8.37 -11.98 -6.37
CA ASP A 203 7.12 -11.32 -6.77
C ASP A 203 6.74 -10.17 -5.83
N ALA A 204 7.03 -10.30 -4.53
CA ALA A 204 6.79 -9.25 -3.55
C ALA A 204 7.72 -8.04 -3.78
N VAL A 205 8.98 -8.29 -4.14
CA VAL A 205 9.97 -7.24 -4.47
C VAL A 205 9.58 -6.57 -5.78
N GLU A 206 9.22 -7.33 -6.81
CA GLU A 206 8.77 -6.83 -8.10
C GLU A 206 7.52 -5.96 -7.95
N PHE A 207 6.48 -6.46 -7.27
CA PHE A 207 5.27 -5.71 -6.95
C PHE A 207 5.59 -4.41 -6.21
N THR A 208 6.45 -4.48 -5.18
CA THR A 208 6.85 -3.30 -4.40
C THR A 208 7.64 -2.30 -5.23
N ALA A 209 8.51 -2.78 -6.13
CA ALA A 209 9.27 -1.93 -7.03
C ALA A 209 8.33 -1.18 -8.00
N ASN A 210 7.32 -1.85 -8.56
CA ASN A 210 6.31 -1.24 -9.42
C ASN A 210 5.45 -0.21 -8.67
N VAL A 211 5.06 -0.50 -7.42
CA VAL A 211 4.43 0.50 -6.52
C VAL A 211 5.32 1.74 -6.38
N LEU A 212 6.58 1.57 -5.99
CA LEU A 212 7.50 2.68 -5.77
C LEU A 212 7.79 3.45 -7.06
N PHE A 213 7.90 2.75 -8.19
CA PHE A 213 8.11 3.32 -9.51
C PHE A 213 6.96 4.25 -9.89
N PHE A 214 5.71 3.90 -9.58
CA PHE A 214 4.53 4.72 -9.89
C PHE A 214 4.20 5.81 -8.84
N VAL A 215 4.87 5.86 -7.69
CA VAL A 215 4.69 6.96 -6.70
C VAL A 215 4.94 8.34 -7.32
N PRO A 216 6.05 8.59 -8.04
CA PRO A 216 6.27 9.85 -8.74
C PRO A 216 5.14 10.21 -9.71
N PHE A 217 4.56 9.25 -10.42
CA PHE A 217 3.43 9.51 -11.34
C PHE A 217 2.27 10.19 -10.60
N GLY A 218 1.76 9.55 -9.55
CA GLY A 218 0.62 10.09 -8.78
C GLY A 218 0.95 11.43 -8.12
N PHE A 219 2.18 11.57 -7.63
CA PHE A 219 2.67 12.81 -7.04
C PHE A 219 2.69 13.97 -8.05
N PHE A 220 3.27 13.77 -9.24
CA PHE A 220 3.33 14.81 -10.26
C PHE A 220 1.96 15.16 -10.82
N VAL A 221 1.09 14.18 -11.09
CA VAL A 221 -0.29 14.46 -11.53
C VAL A 221 -1.01 15.32 -10.48
N LEU A 222 -0.88 15.00 -9.20
CA LEU A 222 -1.45 15.84 -8.15
C LEU A 222 -0.85 17.26 -8.14
N LEU A 223 0.46 17.43 -8.30
CA LEU A 223 1.08 18.76 -8.36
C LEU A 223 0.57 19.58 -9.55
N LEU A 224 0.31 18.94 -10.69
CA LEU A 224 -0.09 19.58 -11.93
C LEU A 224 -1.58 19.98 -11.96
N PHE A 225 -2.45 19.13 -11.41
CA PHE A 225 -3.91 19.31 -11.39
C PHE A 225 -4.45 19.81 -10.06
N GLY A 226 -3.62 19.83 -9.01
CA GLY A 226 -3.95 20.30 -7.68
C GLY A 226 -4.69 19.28 -6.82
N ALA A 227 -4.71 19.53 -5.51
CA ALA A 227 -5.27 18.61 -4.52
C ALA A 227 -6.79 18.40 -4.61
N ARG A 228 -7.53 19.29 -5.30
CA ARG A 228 -8.97 19.11 -5.54
C ARG A 228 -9.26 18.02 -6.58
N ALA A 229 -8.33 17.81 -7.50
CA ALA A 229 -8.40 16.80 -8.55
C ALA A 229 -7.57 15.55 -8.19
N TRP A 230 -7.46 15.21 -6.90
CA TRP A 230 -6.69 14.06 -6.42
C TRP A 230 -7.08 12.73 -7.08
N TRP A 231 -8.35 12.59 -7.44
CA TRP A 231 -8.89 11.42 -8.14
C TRP A 231 -8.29 11.27 -9.55
N VAL A 232 -7.85 12.36 -10.20
CA VAL A 232 -7.20 12.31 -11.52
C VAL A 232 -5.86 11.58 -11.43
N GLY A 233 -5.10 11.77 -10.35
CA GLY A 233 -3.85 11.03 -10.13
C GLY A 233 -4.08 9.53 -9.95
N MET A 234 -5.14 9.16 -9.22
CA MET A 234 -5.49 7.75 -8.97
C MET A 234 -6.02 7.07 -10.24
N LEU A 235 -7.03 7.67 -10.88
CA LEU A 235 -7.61 7.14 -12.11
C LEU A 235 -6.61 7.16 -13.27
N GLY A 236 -5.81 8.22 -13.36
CA GLY A 236 -4.73 8.33 -14.34
C GLY A 236 -3.69 7.23 -14.18
N GLY A 237 -3.35 6.85 -12.94
CA GLY A 237 -2.42 5.75 -12.68
C GLY A 237 -2.98 4.41 -13.13
N PHE A 238 -4.24 4.13 -12.83
CA PHE A 238 -4.95 2.95 -13.30
C PHE A 238 -4.99 2.88 -14.84
N VAL A 239 -5.46 3.95 -15.49
CA VAL A 239 -5.55 4.03 -16.96
C VAL A 239 -4.17 3.89 -17.61
N ALA A 240 -3.16 4.59 -17.08
CA ALA A 240 -1.79 4.49 -17.59
C ALA A 240 -1.25 3.07 -17.45
N SER A 241 -1.50 2.40 -16.33
CA SER A 241 -1.06 1.02 -16.15
C SER A 241 -1.77 0.07 -17.10
N CYS A 242 -3.10 0.17 -17.28
CA CYS A 242 -3.81 -0.64 -18.26
C CYS A 242 -3.28 -0.39 -19.68
N ALA A 243 -2.93 0.86 -20.02
CA ALA A 243 -2.34 1.18 -21.31
C ALA A 243 -0.95 0.55 -21.49
N ILE A 244 -0.10 0.58 -20.46
CA ILE A 244 1.22 -0.07 -20.47
C ILE A 244 1.06 -1.58 -20.69
N GLU A 245 0.23 -2.25 -19.89
CA GLU A 245 -0.02 -3.69 -20.04
C GLU A 245 -0.55 -4.04 -21.43
N THR A 246 -1.47 -3.22 -21.96
CA THR A 246 -2.03 -3.44 -23.31
C THR A 246 -0.97 -3.30 -24.38
N VAL A 247 -0.10 -2.28 -24.29
CA VAL A 247 1.01 -2.09 -25.23
C VAL A 247 1.99 -3.26 -25.15
N GLN A 248 2.32 -3.72 -23.94
CA GLN A 248 3.22 -4.85 -23.75
C GLN A 248 2.63 -6.14 -24.34
N ALA A 249 1.37 -6.43 -24.06
CA ALA A 249 0.70 -7.63 -24.58
C ALA A 249 0.55 -7.64 -26.10
N LEU A 250 0.33 -6.48 -26.73
CA LEU A 250 0.12 -6.40 -28.17
C LEU A 250 1.41 -6.29 -28.99
N PHE A 251 2.47 -5.69 -28.42
CA PHE A 251 3.66 -5.30 -29.19
C PHE A 251 4.98 -5.87 -28.68
N LEU A 252 5.01 -6.51 -27.50
CA LEU A 252 6.25 -7.02 -26.88
C LEU A 252 6.13 -8.52 -26.62
N PRO A 253 6.60 -9.39 -27.55
CA PRO A 253 6.40 -10.85 -27.48
C PRO A 253 6.95 -11.52 -26.23
N ALA A 254 7.91 -10.89 -25.55
CA ALA A 254 8.52 -11.38 -24.32
C ALA A 254 7.82 -10.89 -23.05
N ARG A 255 6.74 -10.12 -23.17
CA ARG A 255 5.97 -9.58 -22.03
C ARG A 255 4.52 -10.03 -22.11
N PHE A 256 3.94 -10.29 -20.93
CA PHE A 256 2.55 -10.71 -20.77
C PHE A 256 1.80 -9.70 -19.92
N ALA A 257 0.52 -9.49 -20.20
CA ALA A 257 -0.32 -8.63 -19.38
C ALA A 257 -0.45 -9.20 -17.95
N SER A 258 -0.22 -8.35 -16.96
CA SER A 258 -0.22 -8.71 -15.54
C SER A 258 -1.22 -7.85 -14.77
N VAL A 259 -2.17 -8.50 -14.08
CA VAL A 259 -3.08 -7.81 -13.17
C VAL A 259 -2.31 -7.32 -11.94
N ASP A 260 -1.26 -8.04 -11.54
CA ASP A 260 -0.41 -7.67 -10.42
C ASP A 260 0.29 -6.32 -10.67
N ASP A 261 0.73 -6.07 -11.91
CA ASP A 261 1.35 -4.81 -12.31
C ASP A 261 0.35 -3.65 -12.33
N VAL A 262 -0.88 -3.88 -12.81
CA VAL A 262 -1.96 -2.90 -12.71
C VAL A 262 -2.25 -2.54 -11.26
N LEU A 263 -2.34 -3.54 -10.38
CA LEU A 263 -2.56 -3.34 -8.95
C LEU A 263 -1.39 -2.59 -8.29
N ALA A 264 -0.15 -2.97 -8.60
CA ALA A 264 1.05 -2.33 -8.08
C ALA A 264 1.14 -0.86 -8.51
N ASN A 265 1.05 -0.60 -9.81
CA ASN A 265 1.16 0.74 -10.39
C ASN A 265 0.03 1.66 -9.89
N THR A 266 -1.20 1.14 -9.83
CA THR A 266 -2.34 1.89 -9.28
C THR A 266 -2.13 2.21 -7.80
N SER A 267 -1.63 1.26 -7.01
CA SER A 267 -1.29 1.48 -5.60
C SER A 267 -0.18 2.52 -5.44
N GLY A 268 0.83 2.50 -6.32
CA GLY A 268 1.88 3.52 -6.41
C GLY A 268 1.32 4.91 -6.70
N ALA A 269 0.44 5.04 -7.69
CA ALA A 269 -0.21 6.30 -8.02
C ALA A 269 -1.05 6.85 -6.84
N VAL A 270 -1.78 5.98 -6.14
CA VAL A 270 -2.51 6.34 -4.92
C VAL A 270 -1.56 6.86 -3.84
N LEU A 271 -0.46 6.16 -3.55
CA LEU A 271 0.54 6.59 -2.58
C LEU A 271 1.17 7.93 -2.98
N GLY A 272 1.51 8.11 -4.25
CA GLY A 272 2.01 9.37 -4.81
C GLY A 272 1.07 10.55 -4.58
N VAL A 273 -0.23 10.34 -4.83
CA VAL A 273 -1.28 11.32 -4.54
C VAL A 273 -1.32 11.65 -3.04
N LEU A 274 -1.29 10.66 -2.15
CA LEU A 274 -1.31 10.91 -0.71
C LEU A 274 -0.08 11.73 -0.26
N VAL A 275 1.11 11.37 -0.73
CA VAL A 275 2.35 12.13 -0.47
C VAL A 275 2.21 13.56 -0.96
N GLY A 276 1.73 13.76 -2.20
CA GLY A 276 1.58 15.08 -2.79
C GLY A 276 0.62 15.97 -1.99
N ILE A 277 -0.50 15.43 -1.50
CA ILE A 277 -1.48 16.18 -0.70
C ILE A 277 -0.81 16.66 0.59
N VAL A 278 -0.04 15.79 1.23
CA VAL A 278 0.68 16.10 2.46
C VAL A 278 1.74 17.17 2.23
N VAL A 279 2.52 17.07 1.16
CA VAL A 279 3.55 18.06 0.79
C VAL A 279 2.93 19.42 0.52
N LEU A 280 1.91 19.49 -0.34
CA LEU A 280 1.20 20.74 -0.66
C LEU A 280 0.52 21.35 0.56
N GLY A 281 -0.04 20.53 1.45
CA GLY A 281 -0.67 21.01 2.68
C GLY A 281 0.32 21.45 3.77
N ARG A 282 1.60 21.07 3.69
CA ARG A 282 2.68 21.57 4.56
C ARG A 282 3.32 22.84 4.03
N ALA A 283 3.54 22.94 2.72
CA ALA A 283 4.16 24.10 2.07
C ALA A 283 3.41 25.43 2.34
N ARG A 284 2.12 25.39 2.69
CA ARG A 284 1.34 26.57 3.08
C ARG A 284 1.46 26.99 4.55
N ARG A 285 2.07 26.18 5.43
CA ARG A 285 2.26 26.54 6.84
C ARG A 285 3.53 27.36 7.09
N SER A 286 4.43 27.38 6.12
CA SER A 286 5.68 28.13 6.08
C SER A 286 5.46 29.44 5.36
#